data_AF-A0A7S0JS67-F1
#
_entry.id   AF-A0A7S0JS67-F1
#
_cell.length_a   1.000
_cell.length_b   1.000
_cell.length_c   1.000
_cell.angle_alpha   90.00
_cell.angle_beta   90.00
_cell.angle_gamma   90.00
#
_symmetry.space_group_name_H-M   'P 1'
#
loop_
_entity.id
_entity.type
_entity.pdbx_description
1 polymer ?
#
loop_
_entity_poly.entity_id
_entity_poly.type
_entity_poly.pdbx_seq_one_letter_code
_entity_poly.pdbx_strand_id
1 'polypeptide(L)'
;SAAEPAPLGRRQVPRLLGSARRSVGSERFARPRRAPGSMSVDSSARLRLQPRPPLCTKGPTPAEKAGTEGLLSLLAEESPVCSSMDLVARELVIQSLQRALRDWVAELALSKGLYATLAAAADAGGDLYISGSYRLGVAGPGADVDAICVTPRFVTSADFFDGMTARLRRIQK
;
A
#
# COMPACT_ATOMS: atom_id res chain seq x y z
N SER A 1 -25.72 -12.38 35.63
CA SER A 1 -25.87 -12.47 34.17
C SER A 1 -25.39 -11.14 33.61
N ALA A 2 -24.10 -11.03 33.30
CA ALA A 2 -23.48 -9.79 32.85
C ALA A 2 -23.08 -9.99 31.38
N ALA A 3 -23.62 -9.13 30.51
CA ALA A 3 -23.41 -9.17 29.07
C ALA A 3 -21.96 -8.82 28.74
N GLU A 4 -21.36 -9.66 27.89
CA GLU A 4 -20.01 -9.50 27.34
C GLU A 4 -19.97 -8.27 26.41
N PRO A 5 -18.99 -7.34 26.54
CA PRO A 5 -18.88 -6.23 25.62
C PRO A 5 -18.36 -6.71 24.26
N ALA A 6 -19.09 -6.37 23.20
CA ALA A 6 -18.78 -6.76 21.83
C ALA A 6 -17.37 -6.29 21.40
N PRO A 7 -16.61 -7.11 20.65
CA PRO A 7 -15.28 -6.73 20.19
C PRO A 7 -15.37 -5.56 19.19
N LEU A 8 -14.52 -4.55 19.39
CA LEU A 8 -14.28 -3.48 18.43
C LEU A 8 -13.88 -4.11 17.08
N GLY A 9 -14.84 -4.13 16.16
CA GLY A 9 -14.65 -4.72 14.85
C GLY A 9 -13.48 -4.06 14.14
N ARG A 10 -12.48 -4.87 13.75
CA ARG A 10 -11.48 -4.47 12.77
C ARG A 10 -12.22 -3.98 11.52
N ARG A 11 -12.34 -2.66 11.35
CA ARG A 11 -12.82 -2.09 10.10
C ARG A 11 -11.81 -2.47 9.03
N GLN A 12 -12.19 -3.42 8.19
CA GLN A 12 -11.45 -3.76 6.99
C GLN A 12 -11.38 -2.50 6.13
N VAL A 13 -10.18 -2.00 5.91
CA VAL A 13 -9.93 -1.11 4.78
C VAL A 13 -10.36 -1.86 3.51
N PRO A 14 -11.16 -1.25 2.62
CA PRO A 14 -11.55 -1.90 1.39
C PRO A 14 -10.31 -2.32 0.62
N ARG A 15 -10.16 -3.63 0.36
CA ARG A 15 -9.24 -4.09 -0.68
C ARG A 15 -9.80 -3.58 -2.00
N LEU A 16 -9.25 -2.48 -2.52
CA LEU A 16 -9.57 -2.03 -3.86
C LEU A 16 -9.29 -3.17 -4.84
N LEU A 17 -10.36 -3.49 -5.58
CA LEU A 17 -10.52 -4.63 -6.46
C LEU A 17 -9.51 -4.54 -7.60
N GLY A 18 -8.40 -5.28 -7.50
CA GLY A 18 -7.54 -5.55 -8.64
C GLY A 18 -8.34 -6.34 -9.67
N SER A 19 -8.52 -5.78 -10.86
CA SER A 19 -9.13 -6.47 -12.00
C SER A 19 -8.44 -7.81 -12.24
N ALA A 20 -9.23 -8.88 -12.28
CA ALA A 20 -8.77 -10.24 -12.46
C ALA A 20 -8.05 -10.39 -13.81
N ARG A 21 -6.72 -10.60 -13.77
CA ARG A 21 -5.96 -11.00 -14.96
C ARG A 21 -6.28 -12.46 -15.29
N ARG A 22 -6.73 -12.69 -16.52
CA ARG A 22 -6.88 -14.03 -17.11
C ARG A 22 -5.54 -14.77 -17.07
N SER A 23 -5.58 -15.99 -16.55
CA SER A 23 -4.51 -16.99 -16.60
C SER A 23 -4.15 -17.28 -18.05
N VAL A 24 -2.94 -16.88 -18.46
CA VAL A 24 -2.31 -17.36 -19.70
C VAL A 24 -1.30 -18.44 -19.32
N GLY A 25 -1.31 -19.52 -20.10
CA GLY A 25 -0.78 -20.85 -19.77
C GLY A 25 0.65 -20.91 -19.21
N SER A 26 0.86 -21.91 -18.36
CA SER A 26 2.16 -22.28 -17.81
C SER A 26 3.05 -22.91 -18.89
N GLU A 27 3.86 -22.10 -19.58
CA GLU A 27 5.03 -22.64 -20.26
C GLU A 27 6.16 -22.83 -19.25
N ARG A 28 6.45 -24.10 -18.96
CA ARG A 28 7.56 -24.53 -18.12
C ARG A 28 8.88 -24.18 -18.80
N PHE A 29 9.42 -23.00 -18.49
CA PHE A 29 10.82 -22.68 -18.78
C PHE A 29 11.72 -23.63 -17.98
N ALA A 30 12.32 -24.61 -18.67
CA ALA A 30 13.31 -25.49 -18.09
C ALA A 30 14.53 -24.67 -17.62
N ARG A 31 14.93 -24.86 -16.36
CA ARG A 31 16.17 -24.26 -15.83
C ARG A 31 17.39 -24.93 -16.49
N PRO A 32 18.42 -24.17 -16.91
CA PRO A 32 19.66 -24.79 -17.38
C PRO A 32 20.34 -25.50 -16.20
N ARG A 33 20.83 -26.73 -16.44
CA ARG A 33 21.65 -27.48 -15.49
C ARG A 33 22.98 -26.72 -15.26
N ARG A 34 23.24 -26.30 -14.03
CA ARG A 34 24.54 -25.72 -13.63
C ARG A 34 25.63 -26.80 -13.68
N ALA A 35 26.77 -26.47 -14.28
CA ALA A 35 27.98 -27.27 -14.21
C ALA A 35 28.56 -27.27 -12.77
N PRO A 36 29.15 -28.39 -12.30
CA PRO A 36 29.75 -28.46 -10.98
C PRO A 36 31.10 -27.75 -11.00
N GLY A 37 31.25 -26.64 -10.26
CA GLY A 37 32.57 -26.05 -10.04
C GLY A 37 32.71 -24.54 -9.82
N SER A 38 31.64 -23.72 -9.86
CA SER A 38 31.77 -22.30 -9.51
C SER A 38 31.31 -22.01 -8.07
N MET A 39 32.26 -21.70 -7.18
CA MET A 39 31.97 -21.03 -5.91
C MET A 39 31.52 -19.60 -6.22
N SER A 40 30.22 -19.46 -6.52
CA SER A 40 29.51 -18.19 -6.35
C SER A 40 29.37 -17.96 -4.86
N VAL A 41 30.28 -17.16 -4.29
CA VAL A 41 30.02 -16.47 -3.03
C VAL A 41 28.94 -15.42 -3.30
N ASP A 42 27.68 -15.85 -3.26
CA ASP A 42 26.54 -14.95 -3.31
C ASP A 42 26.53 -14.14 -2.01
N SER A 43 27.14 -12.95 -2.05
CA SER A 43 27.19 -11.98 -0.94
C SER A 43 25.80 -11.65 -0.37
N SER A 44 24.74 -11.93 -1.13
CA SER A 44 23.33 -11.75 -0.77
C SER A 44 22.77 -12.85 0.14
N ALA A 45 23.49 -13.96 0.32
CA ALA A 45 23.05 -15.05 1.19
C ALA A 45 23.21 -14.74 2.70
N ARG A 46 24.01 -13.73 3.07
CA ARG A 46 24.38 -13.44 4.47
C ARG A 46 23.29 -12.77 5.32
N LEU A 47 22.21 -12.26 4.74
CA LEU A 47 21.15 -11.54 5.47
C LEU A 47 19.77 -12.22 5.41
N ARG A 48 19.71 -13.50 5.04
CA ARG A 48 18.49 -14.28 5.22
C ARG A 48 18.36 -14.68 6.69
N LEU A 49 17.76 -13.82 7.49
CA LEU A 49 17.23 -14.22 8.79
C LEU A 49 16.28 -15.39 8.55
N GLN A 50 16.70 -16.60 8.90
CA GLN A 50 15.80 -17.74 8.85
C GLN A 50 14.73 -17.55 9.94
N PRO A 51 13.45 -17.82 9.63
CA PRO A 51 12.41 -17.78 10.64
C PRO A 51 12.77 -18.74 11.78
N ARG A 52 12.97 -18.21 12.98
CA ARG A 52 13.14 -19.04 14.18
C ARG A 52 11.77 -19.46 14.72
N PRO A 53 11.65 -20.63 15.36
CA PRO A 53 10.45 -20.99 16.10
C PRO A 53 10.11 -19.91 17.14
N PRO A 54 8.82 -19.70 17.46
CA PRO A 54 8.41 -18.75 18.48
C PRO A 54 9.02 -19.12 19.84
N LEU A 55 9.46 -18.13 20.61
CA LEU A 55 10.00 -18.35 21.95
C LEU A 55 8.93 -18.89 22.92
N CYS A 56 7.68 -18.49 22.73
CA CYS A 56 6.54 -18.91 23.54
C CYS A 56 5.26 -18.90 22.69
N THR A 57 4.40 -19.89 22.90
CA THR A 57 3.09 -20.02 22.25
C THR A 57 1.93 -19.92 23.24
N LYS A 58 2.20 -19.64 24.52
CA LYS A 58 1.16 -19.44 25.55
C LYS A 58 0.39 -18.16 25.27
N GLY A 59 -0.93 -18.21 25.45
CA GLY A 59 -1.78 -17.02 25.39
C GLY A 59 -1.59 -16.11 26.61
N PRO A 60 -2.13 -14.87 26.56
CA PRO A 60 -2.01 -13.91 27.65
C PRO A 60 -2.79 -14.35 28.89
N THR A 61 -2.17 -14.20 30.05
CA THR A 61 -2.75 -14.41 31.37
C THR A 61 -3.79 -13.33 31.70
N PRO A 62 -4.71 -13.57 32.66
CA PRO A 62 -5.69 -12.55 33.07
C PRO A 62 -5.06 -11.25 33.55
N ALA A 63 -3.91 -11.31 34.23
CA ALA A 63 -3.17 -10.13 34.68
C ALA A 63 -2.58 -9.32 33.51
N GLU A 64 -2.04 -9.98 32.48
CA GLU A 64 -1.53 -9.31 31.27
C GLU A 64 -2.65 -8.65 30.46
N LYS A 65 -3.86 -9.25 30.44
CA LYS A 65 -5.04 -8.63 29.83
C LYS A 65 -5.43 -7.35 30.56
N ALA A 66 -5.48 -7.38 31.89
CA ALA A 66 -5.75 -6.18 32.70
C ALA A 66 -4.68 -5.09 32.47
N GLY A 67 -3.40 -5.47 32.33
CA GLY A 67 -2.34 -4.54 31.96
C GLY A 67 -2.52 -3.92 30.56
N THR A 68 -3.02 -4.71 29.61
CA THR A 68 -3.35 -4.22 28.25
C THR A 68 -4.47 -3.18 28.30
N GLU A 69 -5.50 -3.40 29.12
CA GLU A 69 -6.59 -2.43 29.30
C GLU A 69 -6.06 -1.10 29.87
N GLY A 70 -5.19 -1.15 30.88
CA GLY A 70 -4.54 0.06 31.41
C GLY A 70 -3.72 0.82 30.37
N LEU A 71 -2.97 0.09 29.52
CA LEU A 71 -2.24 0.69 28.41
C LEU A 71 -3.18 1.37 27.39
N LEU A 72 -4.31 0.74 27.06
CA LEU A 72 -5.28 1.30 26.13
C LEU A 72 -5.92 2.58 26.68
N SER A 73 -6.20 2.65 27.98
CA SER A 73 -6.69 3.87 28.63
C SER A 73 -5.69 5.02 28.52
N LEU A 74 -4.40 4.77 28.79
CA LEU A 74 -3.35 5.77 28.65
C LEU A 74 -3.20 6.25 27.20
N LEU A 75 -3.25 5.32 26.22
CA LEU A 75 -3.15 5.68 24.80
C LEU A 75 -4.33 6.52 24.33
N ALA A 76 -5.53 6.28 24.85
CA ALA A 76 -6.71 7.08 24.53
C ALA A 76 -6.56 8.54 24.98
N GLU A 77 -5.83 8.78 26.07
CA GLU A 77 -5.56 10.11 26.62
C GLU A 77 -4.39 10.80 25.90
N GLU A 78 -3.25 10.11 25.76
CA GLU A 78 -2.00 10.70 25.26
C GLU A 78 -1.88 10.73 23.73
N SER A 79 -2.55 9.80 23.03
CA SER A 79 -2.45 9.66 21.58
C SER A 79 -3.83 9.40 20.96
N PRO A 80 -4.68 10.43 20.87
CA PRO A 80 -6.01 10.28 20.30
C PRO A 80 -5.93 9.78 18.86
N VAL A 81 -6.90 8.95 18.47
CA VAL A 81 -7.03 8.49 17.09
C VAL A 81 -7.61 9.59 16.21
N CYS A 82 -7.35 9.51 14.90
CA CYS A 82 -7.87 10.44 13.91
C CYS A 82 -9.42 10.44 13.90
N SER A 83 -10.05 11.61 13.77
CA SER A 83 -11.51 11.71 13.82
C SER A 83 -12.16 11.08 12.59
N SER A 84 -13.45 10.73 12.67
CA SER A 84 -14.18 10.19 11.51
C SER A 84 -14.21 11.16 10.33
N MET A 85 -14.27 12.47 10.59
CA MET A 85 -14.24 13.50 9.55
C MET A 85 -12.88 13.58 8.88
N ASP A 86 -11.79 13.51 9.64
CA ASP A 86 -10.43 13.52 9.08
C ASP A 86 -10.18 12.31 8.18
N LEU A 87 -10.66 11.12 8.58
CA LEU A 87 -10.56 9.91 7.77
C LEU A 87 -11.33 10.06 6.44
N VAL A 88 -12.52 10.65 6.48
CA VAL A 88 -13.30 10.94 5.26
C VAL A 88 -12.57 11.95 4.37
N ALA A 89 -12.03 13.02 4.95
CA ALA A 89 -11.28 14.03 4.21
C ALA A 89 -10.05 13.42 3.52
N ARG A 90 -9.29 12.59 4.24
CA ARG A 90 -8.13 11.87 3.69
C ARG A 90 -8.53 10.93 2.55
N GLU A 91 -9.62 10.18 2.70
CA GLU A 91 -10.15 9.30 1.66
C GLU A 91 -10.53 10.08 0.39
N LEU A 92 -11.18 11.24 0.52
CA LEU A 92 -11.52 12.09 -0.62
C LEU A 92 -10.27 12.60 -1.36
N VAL A 93 -9.24 12.99 -0.61
CA VAL A 93 -7.95 13.41 -1.19
C VAL A 93 -7.29 12.24 -1.93
N ILE A 94 -7.25 11.05 -1.34
CA ILE A 94 -6.69 9.84 -1.97
C ILE A 94 -7.41 9.54 -3.28
N GLN A 95 -8.74 9.61 -3.30
CA GLN A 95 -9.53 9.39 -4.52
C GLN A 95 -9.28 10.45 -5.59
N SER A 96 -9.14 11.72 -5.19
CA SER A 96 -8.77 12.81 -6.10
C SER A 96 -7.40 12.57 -6.73
N LEU A 97 -6.40 12.21 -5.91
CA LEU A 97 -5.04 11.88 -6.37
C LEU A 97 -5.03 10.67 -7.32
N GLN A 98 -5.81 9.63 -7.03
CA GLN A 98 -5.94 8.45 -7.88
C GLN A 98 -6.51 8.80 -9.27
N ARG A 99 -7.51 9.69 -9.33
CA ARG A 99 -8.08 10.16 -10.62
C ARG A 99 -7.05 10.98 -11.38
N ALA A 100 -6.42 11.95 -10.71
CA ALA A 100 -5.40 12.79 -11.31
C ALA A 100 -4.22 11.98 -11.88
N LEU A 101 -3.79 10.92 -11.18
CA LEU A 101 -2.75 10.01 -11.64
C LEU A 101 -3.16 9.28 -12.92
N ARG A 102 -4.37 8.70 -12.97
CA ARG A 102 -4.85 7.94 -14.14
C ARG A 102 -4.99 8.83 -15.36
N ASP A 103 -5.62 9.99 -15.19
CA ASP A 103 -5.79 10.94 -16.28
C ASP A 103 -4.44 11.40 -16.83
N TRP A 104 -3.47 11.69 -15.94
CA TRP A 104 -2.12 12.08 -16.37
C TRP A 104 -1.39 10.96 -17.11
N VAL A 105 -1.50 9.71 -16.65
CA VAL A 105 -0.92 8.56 -17.35
C VAL A 105 -1.56 8.38 -18.72
N ALA A 106 -2.87 8.55 -18.86
CA ALA A 106 -3.57 8.47 -20.13
C ALA A 106 -3.13 9.58 -21.12
N GLU A 107 -3.05 10.82 -20.64
CA GLU A 107 -2.53 11.96 -21.41
C GLU A 107 -1.07 11.76 -21.85
N LEU A 108 -0.23 11.23 -20.96
CA LEU A 108 1.17 10.93 -21.27
C LEU A 108 1.29 9.78 -22.27
N ALA A 109 0.41 8.78 -22.21
CA ALA A 109 0.41 7.67 -23.17
C ALA A 109 0.02 8.16 -24.58
N LEU A 110 -0.92 9.11 -24.67
CA LEU A 110 -1.28 9.78 -25.91
C LEU A 110 -0.14 10.63 -26.48
N SER A 111 0.53 11.44 -25.65
CA SER A 111 1.61 12.32 -26.10
C SER A 111 2.80 11.52 -26.64
N LYS A 112 3.02 10.32 -26.09
CA LYS A 112 4.02 9.36 -26.58
C LYS A 112 3.55 8.52 -27.78
N GLY A 113 2.32 8.72 -28.27
CA GLY A 113 1.76 8.03 -29.44
C GLY A 113 1.49 6.54 -29.22
N LEU A 114 1.31 6.09 -27.97
CA LEU A 114 1.08 4.68 -27.65
C LEU A 114 -0.36 4.23 -27.92
N TYR A 115 -1.30 5.18 -27.90
CA TYR A 115 -2.72 4.95 -28.15
C TYR A 115 -3.25 5.98 -29.15
N ALA A 116 -4.24 5.58 -29.94
CA ALA A 116 -4.84 6.44 -30.95
C ALA A 116 -5.86 7.44 -30.37
N THR A 117 -6.48 7.13 -29.22
CA THR A 117 -7.52 7.95 -28.61
C THR A 117 -7.42 7.94 -27.08
N LEU A 118 -7.93 9.00 -26.42
CA LEU A 118 -7.95 9.09 -24.95
C LEU A 118 -8.77 7.95 -24.32
N ALA A 119 -9.86 7.55 -24.98
CA ALA A 119 -10.68 6.43 -24.53
C ALA A 119 -9.89 5.11 -24.50
N ALA A 120 -9.00 4.87 -25.48
CA ALA A 120 -8.13 3.70 -25.48
C ALA A 120 -7.02 3.79 -24.43
N ALA A 121 -6.60 5.01 -24.08
CA ALA A 121 -5.59 5.28 -23.05
C ALA A 121 -6.16 5.32 -21.62
N ALA A 122 -7.48 5.33 -21.43
CA ALA A 122 -8.10 5.36 -20.10
C ALA A 122 -7.69 4.16 -19.22
N ASP A 123 -7.44 3.01 -19.86
CA ASP A 123 -6.97 1.79 -19.23
C ASP A 123 -5.44 1.62 -19.31
N ALA A 124 -4.68 2.68 -19.64
CA ALA A 124 -3.22 2.62 -19.72
C ALA A 124 -2.58 2.27 -18.36
N GLY A 125 -3.30 2.50 -17.25
CA GLY A 125 -2.91 2.14 -15.89
C GLY A 125 -2.71 3.36 -14.99
N GLY A 126 -1.91 3.19 -13.94
CA GLY A 126 -1.71 4.22 -12.91
C GLY A 126 -2.54 3.92 -11.67
N ASP A 127 -1.93 3.23 -10.72
CA ASP A 127 -2.55 2.88 -9.45
C ASP A 127 -1.81 3.52 -8.28
N LEU A 128 -2.57 4.05 -7.32
CA LEU A 128 -2.05 4.66 -6.11
C LEU A 128 -2.23 3.68 -4.96
N TYR A 129 -1.14 3.38 -4.26
CA TYR A 129 -1.16 2.52 -3.09
C TYR A 129 -0.77 3.31 -1.86
N ILE A 130 -1.49 3.08 -0.76
CA ILE A 130 -1.15 3.70 0.51
C ILE A 130 -0.10 2.86 1.24
N SER A 131 0.83 3.55 1.89
CA SER A 131 1.90 2.99 2.71
C SER A 131 1.90 3.65 4.10
N GLY A 132 2.91 3.34 4.89
CA GLY A 132 3.15 4.03 6.16
C GLY A 132 2.12 3.78 7.25
N SER A 133 2.10 4.70 8.22
CA SER A 133 1.27 4.63 9.43
C SER A 133 -0.23 4.62 9.12
N TYR A 134 -0.65 5.35 8.08
CA TYR A 134 -2.06 5.42 7.67
C TYR A 134 -2.57 4.05 7.21
N ARG A 135 -1.81 3.33 6.38
CA ARG A 135 -2.17 1.97 5.96
C ARG A 135 -2.27 0.99 7.14
N LEU A 136 -1.43 1.16 8.15
CA LEU A 136 -1.40 0.30 9.33
C LEU A 136 -2.48 0.65 10.37
N GLY A 137 -3.19 1.76 10.19
CA GLY A 137 -4.23 2.21 11.13
C GLY A 137 -3.69 2.78 12.43
N VAL A 138 -2.41 3.18 12.46
CA VAL A 138 -1.73 3.77 13.64
C VAL A 138 -1.40 5.25 13.43
N ALA A 139 -1.97 5.88 12.39
CA ALA A 139 -1.77 7.29 12.12
C ALA A 139 -2.56 8.17 13.09
N GLY A 140 -1.84 9.06 13.78
CA GLY A 140 -2.43 10.09 14.62
C GLY A 140 -3.07 11.25 13.82
N PRO A 141 -3.77 12.15 14.53
CA PRO A 141 -4.19 13.45 14.00
C PRO A 141 -2.99 14.20 13.42
N GLY A 142 -3.16 14.80 12.24
CA GLY A 142 -2.09 15.54 11.57
C GLY A 142 -0.97 14.70 10.95
N ALA A 143 -0.95 13.37 11.13
CA ALA A 143 0.02 12.52 10.44
C ALA A 143 -0.20 12.53 8.92
N ASP A 144 0.92 12.49 8.17
CA ASP A 144 0.91 12.46 6.71
C ASP A 144 0.38 11.13 6.15
N VAL A 145 -0.04 11.16 4.88
CA VAL A 145 -0.43 9.96 4.12
C VAL A 145 0.66 9.63 3.11
N ASP A 146 1.40 8.57 3.40
CA ASP A 146 2.40 8.04 2.48
C ASP A 146 1.71 7.31 1.32
N ALA A 147 1.95 7.75 0.09
CA ALA A 147 1.38 7.13 -1.11
C ALA A 147 2.48 6.76 -2.12
N ILE A 148 2.28 5.62 -2.79
CA ILE A 148 3.18 5.08 -3.81
C ILE A 148 2.39 5.02 -5.12
N CYS A 149 2.86 5.74 -6.12
CA CYS A 149 2.33 5.67 -7.48
C CYS A 149 2.97 4.50 -8.22
N VAL A 150 2.15 3.60 -8.76
CA VAL A 150 2.58 2.50 -9.63
C VAL A 150 2.12 2.81 -11.04
N THR A 151 3.09 3.01 -11.92
CA THR A 151 2.87 3.42 -13.31
C THR A 151 3.38 2.37 -14.29
N PRO A 152 2.88 2.35 -15.53
CA PRO A 152 3.41 1.50 -16.59
C PRO A 152 4.87 1.83 -16.94
N ARG A 153 5.55 0.88 -17.60
CA ARG A 153 6.98 0.98 -17.95
C ARG A 153 7.35 2.22 -18.78
N PHE A 154 6.44 2.74 -19.59
CA PHE A 154 6.73 3.91 -20.44
C PHE A 154 6.79 5.23 -19.66
N VAL A 155 6.39 5.24 -18.39
CA VAL A 155 6.45 6.40 -17.51
C VAL A 155 7.82 6.41 -16.81
N THR A 156 8.55 7.50 -16.97
CA THR A 156 9.86 7.70 -16.32
C THR A 156 9.73 8.60 -15.08
N SER A 157 10.73 8.58 -14.21
CA SER A 157 10.78 9.49 -13.06
C SER A 157 10.82 10.97 -13.49
N ALA A 158 11.46 11.28 -14.62
CA ALA A 158 11.47 12.64 -15.18
C ALA A 158 10.05 13.09 -15.58
N ASP A 159 9.30 12.23 -16.29
CA ASP A 159 7.90 12.51 -16.65
C ASP A 159 7.06 12.83 -15.41
N PHE A 160 7.29 12.12 -14.30
CA PHE A 160 6.58 12.34 -13.04
C PHE A 160 6.86 13.73 -12.46
N PHE A 161 8.13 14.11 -12.30
CA PHE A 161 8.49 15.39 -11.68
C PHE A 161 8.17 16.60 -12.56
N ASP A 162 8.10 16.43 -13.88
CA ASP A 162 7.69 17.51 -14.79
C ASP A 162 6.17 17.59 -14.93
N GLY A 163 5.52 16.47 -15.28
CA GLY A 163 4.10 16.42 -15.62
C GLY A 163 3.19 16.32 -14.40
N MET A 164 3.41 15.32 -13.54
CA MET A 164 2.53 15.07 -12.40
C MET A 164 2.62 16.19 -11.36
N THR A 165 3.82 16.72 -11.09
CA THR A 165 3.99 17.87 -10.19
C THR A 165 3.22 19.10 -10.66
N ALA A 166 3.23 19.40 -11.97
CA ALA A 166 2.44 20.48 -12.53
C ALA A 166 0.93 20.25 -12.36
N ARG A 167 0.46 19.00 -12.47
CA ARG A 167 -0.95 18.63 -12.24
C ARG A 167 -1.35 18.81 -10.78
N LEU A 168 -0.52 18.34 -9.85
CA LEU A 168 -0.78 18.47 -8.41
C LEU A 168 -0.93 19.93 -7.97
N ARG A 169 -0.13 20.85 -8.53
CA ARG A 169 -0.25 22.30 -8.25
C ARG A 169 -1.59 22.89 -8.67
N ARG A 170 -2.29 22.30 -9.66
CA ARG A 170 -3.62 22.77 -10.09
C ARG A 170 -4.74 22.31 -9.17
N ILE A 171 -4.54 21.21 -8.44
CA ILE A 171 -5.51 20.64 -7.49
C ILE A 171 -5.52 21.42 -6.15
N GLN A 172 -4.43 22.13 -5.83
CA GLN A 172 -4.29 22.91 -4.60
C GLN A 172 -5.03 24.26 -4.61
N LYS A 173 -5.77 24.60 -5.67
CA LYS A 173 -6.65 25.79 -5.74
C LYS A 173 -8.10 25.38 -5.61
#